data_AF-A0A8T6NC26-F1
#
_entry.id   AF-A0A8T6NC26-F1
#
_cell.length_a   1.000
_cell.length_b   1.000
_cell.length_c   1.000
_cell.angle_alpha   90.00
_cell.angle_beta   90.00
_cell.angle_gamma   90.00
#
_symmetry.space_group_name_H-M   'P 1'
#
loop_
_entity.id
_entity.type
_entity.pdbx_description
1 polymer ?
#
loop_
_entity_poly.entity_id
_entity_poly.type
_entity_poly.pdbx_seq_one_letter_code
_entity_poly.pdbx_strand_id
1 'polypeptide(L)'
;MEGNIFEKILGQDSLFLDRKAFDHAFEPTTLPHRDREVEALVRNLVDALNGHIPSNMLLYGVPGSGKTVVTRFVLGQLREKGREMGQPVRTYEINCRQVDTRYRVVQTLATKLSERGDVPIPFTGWPTDRVLEQLVERMDRAGGVHIIVLDEIDNLVERAGDNLLYNLTNL
;
A
#
# COMPACT_ATOMS: atom_id res chain seq x y z
N MET A 1 -15.60 45.66 15.82
CA MET A 1 -14.82 44.42 15.68
C MET A 1 -14.60 44.25 14.20
N GLU A 2 -13.35 44.39 13.74
CA GLU A 2 -13.01 43.98 12.37
C GLU A 2 -13.44 42.52 12.20
N GLY A 3 -14.10 42.22 11.08
CA GLY A 3 -14.52 40.87 10.73
C GLY A 3 -13.33 39.91 10.70
N ASN A 4 -13.62 38.63 10.53
CA ASN A 4 -12.59 37.61 10.53
C ASN A 4 -11.53 37.92 9.43
N ILE A 5 -10.24 37.90 9.79
CA ILE A 5 -9.12 38.25 8.89
C ILE A 5 -9.10 37.44 7.58
N PHE A 6 -9.73 36.27 7.55
CA PHE A 6 -9.84 35.41 6.38
C PHE A 6 -10.98 35.80 5.43
N GLU A 7 -11.95 36.63 5.84
CA GLU A 7 -13.06 37.09 4.97
C GLU A 7 -12.57 37.89 3.76
N LYS A 8 -11.40 38.54 3.85
CA LYS A 8 -10.79 39.25 2.72
C LYS A 8 -10.18 38.33 1.65
N ILE A 9 -10.00 37.05 1.98
CA ILE A 9 -9.31 36.06 1.14
C ILE A 9 -10.25 34.91 0.75
N LEU A 10 -11.25 34.61 1.59
CA LEU A 10 -12.33 33.68 1.29
C LEU A 10 -13.14 34.19 0.10
N GLY A 11 -13.20 33.40 -0.97
CA GLY A 11 -13.96 33.73 -2.19
C GLY A 11 -13.16 34.46 -3.27
N GLN A 12 -11.83 34.52 -3.18
CA GLN A 12 -11.01 34.91 -4.35
C GLN A 12 -11.21 33.91 -5.49
N ASP A 13 -11.38 34.44 -6.70
CA ASP A 13 -11.48 33.64 -7.92
C ASP A 13 -10.24 32.74 -8.05
N SER A 14 -10.49 31.43 -8.14
CA SER A 14 -9.44 30.43 -8.38
C SER A 14 -9.45 30.02 -9.84
N LEU A 15 -8.26 29.91 -10.45
CA LEU A 15 -8.10 29.23 -11.73
C LEU A 15 -8.37 27.71 -11.62
N PHE A 16 -8.34 27.17 -10.40
CA PHE A 16 -8.54 25.76 -10.15
C PHE A 16 -10.01 25.46 -9.85
N LEU A 17 -10.62 24.58 -10.64
CA LEU A 17 -11.93 23.99 -10.33
C LEU A 17 -11.81 22.97 -9.18
N ASP A 18 -10.79 22.13 -9.22
CA ASP A 18 -10.42 21.23 -8.11
C ASP A 18 -8.90 21.14 -7.98
N ARG A 19 -8.37 21.68 -6.88
CA ARG A 19 -6.93 21.59 -6.57
C ARG A 19 -6.50 20.17 -6.19
N LYS A 20 -7.43 19.33 -5.70
CA LYS A 20 -7.12 17.97 -5.26
C LYS A 20 -6.67 17.08 -6.42
N ALA A 21 -7.06 17.39 -7.65
CA ALA A 21 -6.59 16.69 -8.85
C ALA A 21 -5.06 16.76 -9.04
N PHE A 22 -4.40 17.74 -8.41
CA PHE A 22 -2.94 17.93 -8.46
C PHE A 22 -2.22 17.36 -7.23
N ASP A 23 -2.96 16.79 -6.27
CA ASP A 23 -2.34 16.15 -5.10
C ASP A 23 -1.60 14.88 -5.53
N HIS A 24 -0.43 14.61 -4.95
CA HIS A 24 0.30 13.37 -5.17
C HIS A 24 -0.47 12.12 -4.70
N ALA A 25 -1.44 12.30 -3.79
CA ALA A 25 -2.36 11.26 -3.34
C ALA A 25 -3.60 11.11 -4.23
N PHE A 26 -3.75 11.92 -5.29
CA PHE A 26 -4.90 11.83 -6.17
C PHE A 26 -4.90 10.51 -6.95
N GLU A 27 -6.01 9.78 -6.86
CA GLU A 27 -6.25 8.55 -7.61
C GLU A 27 -7.27 8.84 -8.72
N PRO A 28 -6.84 8.87 -9.99
CA PRO A 28 -7.75 9.15 -11.10
C PRO A 28 -8.67 7.95 -11.35
N THR A 29 -9.88 8.24 -11.85
CA THR A 29 -10.87 7.20 -12.23
C THR A 29 -10.47 6.43 -13.49
N THR A 30 -9.57 6.99 -14.31
CA THR A 30 -9.09 6.39 -15.56
C THR A 30 -7.60 6.63 -15.71
N LEU A 31 -6.87 5.62 -16.18
CA LEU A 31 -5.43 5.69 -16.42
C LEU A 31 -5.13 5.63 -17.92
N PRO A 32 -5.06 6.78 -18.62
CA PRO A 32 -4.81 6.79 -20.05
C PRO A 32 -3.44 6.17 -20.34
N HIS A 33 -3.38 5.36 -21.42
CA HIS A 33 -2.16 4.72 -21.91
C HIS A 33 -1.51 3.72 -20.95
N ARG A 34 -2.27 3.15 -20.01
CA ARG A 34 -1.80 2.12 -19.06
C ARG A 34 -2.57 0.81 -19.13
N ASP A 35 -3.31 0.59 -20.22
CA ASP A 35 -4.18 -0.57 -20.39
C ASP A 35 -3.41 -1.88 -20.27
N ARG A 36 -2.19 -1.93 -20.83
CA ARG A 36 -1.34 -3.13 -20.82
C ARG A 36 -0.84 -3.46 -19.42
N GLU A 37 -0.37 -2.46 -18.67
CA GLU A 37 0.11 -2.64 -17.29
C GLU A 37 -1.03 -3.00 -16.34
N VAL A 38 -2.19 -2.36 -16.52
CA VAL A 38 -3.43 -2.71 -15.79
C VAL A 38 -3.81 -4.16 -16.06
N GLU A 39 -3.85 -4.58 -17.32
CA GLU A 39 -4.20 -5.95 -17.69
C GLU A 39 -3.22 -6.98 -17.11
N ALA A 40 -1.92 -6.70 -17.13
CA ALA A 40 -0.90 -7.58 -16.55
C ALA A 40 -1.09 -7.77 -15.04
N LEU A 41 -1.36 -6.68 -14.30
CA LEU A 41 -1.65 -6.76 -12.87
C LEU A 41 -2.96 -7.51 -12.59
N VAL A 42 -4.02 -7.22 -13.35
CA VAL A 42 -5.32 -7.88 -13.19
C VAL A 42 -5.20 -9.39 -13.41
N ARG A 43 -4.50 -9.82 -14.48
CA ARG A 43 -4.33 -11.24 -14.80
C ARG A 43 -3.60 -12.03 -13.70
N ASN A 44 -2.66 -11.40 -13.00
CA ASN A 44 -1.95 -12.03 -11.89
C ASN A 44 -2.79 -12.01 -10.60
N LEU A 45 -3.40 -10.86 -10.28
CA LEU A 45 -4.07 -10.64 -9.00
C LEU A 45 -5.47 -11.24 -8.94
N VAL A 46 -6.06 -11.67 -10.06
CA VAL A 46 -7.40 -12.29 -10.09
C VAL A 46 -7.47 -13.55 -9.23
N ASP A 47 -6.36 -14.27 -9.05
CA ASP A 47 -6.30 -15.46 -8.19
C ASP A 47 -6.64 -15.15 -6.72
N ALA A 48 -6.38 -13.91 -6.27
CA ALA A 48 -6.78 -13.45 -4.95
C ALA A 48 -8.31 -13.44 -4.74
N LEU A 49 -9.08 -13.25 -5.83
CA LEU A 49 -10.55 -13.32 -5.82
C LEU A 49 -11.09 -14.75 -5.86
N ASN A 50 -10.21 -15.74 -5.91
CA ASN A 50 -10.52 -17.16 -5.71
C ASN A 50 -10.02 -17.68 -4.36
N GLY A 51 -9.48 -16.81 -3.50
CA GLY A 51 -8.90 -17.17 -2.21
C GLY A 51 -7.48 -17.75 -2.30
N HIS A 52 -6.87 -17.75 -3.49
CA HIS A 52 -5.50 -18.22 -3.68
C HIS A 52 -4.50 -17.07 -3.53
N ILE A 53 -3.29 -17.40 -3.08
CA ILE A 53 -2.20 -16.43 -2.99
C ILE A 53 -1.64 -16.20 -4.41
N PRO A 54 -1.73 -14.98 -4.96
CA PRO A 54 -1.21 -14.68 -6.30
C PRO A 54 0.32 -14.72 -6.32
N SER A 55 0.90 -14.91 -7.51
CA SER A 55 2.36 -14.90 -7.68
C SER A 55 2.96 -13.52 -7.41
N ASN A 56 4.08 -13.47 -6.67
CA ASN A 56 4.83 -12.23 -6.44
C ASN A 56 5.19 -11.50 -7.76
N MET A 57 5.03 -10.18 -7.78
CA MET A 57 5.35 -9.33 -8.94
C MET A 57 6.40 -8.28 -8.57
N LEU A 58 7.36 -8.06 -9.47
CA LEU A 58 8.31 -6.95 -9.40
C LEU A 58 8.02 -5.95 -10.52
N LEU A 59 7.63 -4.74 -10.14
CA LEU A 59 7.30 -3.67 -11.08
C LEU A 59 8.50 -2.72 -11.25
N TYR A 60 9.01 -2.58 -12.47
CA TYR A 60 10.15 -1.72 -12.79
C TYR A 60 9.78 -0.63 -13.80
N GLY A 61 10.51 0.48 -13.76
CA GLY A 61 10.32 1.62 -14.68
C GLY A 61 10.87 2.91 -14.09
N VAL A 62 11.03 3.93 -14.93
CA VAL A 62 11.56 5.24 -14.50
C VAL A 62 10.65 5.94 -13.47
N PRO A 63 11.18 6.82 -12.60
CA PRO A 63 10.37 7.66 -11.72
C PRO A 63 9.32 8.46 -12.52
N GLY A 64 8.12 8.62 -11.97
CA GLY A 64 7.02 9.29 -12.67
C GLY A 64 6.32 8.47 -13.75
N SER A 65 6.71 7.20 -13.99
CA SER A 65 6.05 6.34 -14.98
C SER A 65 4.67 5.81 -14.53
N GLY A 66 4.15 6.23 -13.37
CA GLY A 66 2.81 5.85 -12.91
C GLY A 66 2.69 4.48 -12.24
N LYS A 67 3.80 3.80 -11.91
CA LYS A 67 3.78 2.47 -11.23
C LYS A 67 2.89 2.45 -9.98
N THR A 68 3.09 3.39 -9.07
CA THR A 68 2.34 3.51 -7.82
C THR A 68 0.85 3.75 -8.10
N VAL A 69 0.52 4.67 -9.00
CA VAL A 69 -0.86 5.02 -9.32
C VAL A 69 -1.59 3.84 -9.98
N VAL A 70 -0.96 3.16 -10.95
CA VAL A 70 -1.51 1.96 -11.60
C VAL A 70 -1.75 0.86 -10.59
N THR A 71 -0.79 0.63 -9.69
CA THR A 71 -0.91 -0.39 -8.64
C THR A 71 -2.06 -0.09 -7.69
N ARG A 72 -2.17 1.14 -7.19
CA ARG A 72 -3.27 1.58 -6.31
C ARG A 72 -4.63 1.45 -7.00
N PHE A 73 -4.72 1.85 -8.27
CA PHE A 73 -5.94 1.74 -9.07
C PHE A 73 -6.41 0.28 -9.16
N VAL A 74 -5.54 -0.64 -9.57
CA VAL A 74 -5.88 -2.07 -9.71
C VAL A 74 -6.23 -2.68 -8.36
N LEU A 75 -5.46 -2.38 -7.30
CA LEU A 75 -5.76 -2.90 -5.96
C LEU A 75 -7.04 -2.32 -5.38
N GLY A 76 -7.40 -1.07 -5.72
CA GLY A 76 -8.68 -0.46 -5.39
C GLY A 76 -9.84 -1.30 -5.95
N GLN A 77 -9.80 -1.57 -7.26
CA GLN A 77 -10.78 -2.39 -7.97
C GLN A 77 -10.83 -3.83 -7.44
N LEU A 78 -9.67 -4.42 -7.14
CA LEU A 78 -9.58 -5.77 -6.58
C LEU A 78 -10.25 -5.88 -5.21
N ARG A 79 -10.03 -4.90 -4.32
CA ARG A 79 -10.68 -4.87 -2.99
C ARG A 79 -12.19 -4.70 -3.11
N GLU A 80 -12.64 -3.82 -3.99
CA GLU A 80 -14.06 -3.62 -4.28
C GLU A 80 -14.69 -4.92 -4.74
N LYS A 81 -14.08 -5.57 -5.74
CA LYS A 81 -14.60 -6.83 -6.28
C LYS A 81 -14.58 -7.98 -5.26
N GLY A 82 -13.52 -8.09 -4.46
CA GLY A 82 -13.43 -9.08 -3.40
C GLY A 82 -14.54 -8.94 -2.36
N ARG A 83 -14.90 -7.69 -1.99
CA ARG A 83 -16.02 -7.42 -1.08
C ARG A 83 -17.36 -7.86 -1.68
N GLU A 84 -17.60 -7.55 -2.96
CA GLU A 84 -18.82 -7.98 -3.66
C GLU A 84 -18.97 -9.51 -3.71
N MET A 85 -17.86 -10.23 -3.88
CA MET A 85 -17.83 -11.69 -3.98
C MET A 85 -17.83 -12.41 -2.62
N GLY A 86 -17.76 -11.67 -1.51
CA GLY A 86 -17.57 -12.25 -0.18
C GLY A 86 -16.19 -12.89 0.02
N GLN A 87 -15.22 -12.55 -0.82
CA GLN A 87 -13.82 -12.99 -0.75
C GLN A 87 -12.93 -11.79 -0.44
N PRO A 88 -12.77 -11.42 0.84
CA PRO A 88 -12.06 -10.19 1.20
C PRO A 88 -10.60 -10.25 0.77
N VAL A 89 -10.19 -9.28 -0.03
CA VAL A 89 -8.79 -8.99 -0.34
C VAL A 89 -8.36 -7.77 0.46
N ARG A 90 -7.28 -7.89 1.21
CA ARG A 90 -6.71 -6.84 2.05
C ARG A 90 -5.41 -6.38 1.44
N THR A 91 -5.22 -5.08 1.27
CA THR A 91 -4.00 -4.57 0.63
C THR A 91 -3.29 -3.56 1.52
N TYR A 92 -1.95 -3.64 1.54
CA TYR A 92 -1.10 -2.83 2.39
C TYR A 92 0.00 -2.22 1.54
N GLU A 93 0.14 -0.91 1.60
CA GLU A 93 1.23 -0.22 0.93
C GLU A 93 2.25 0.28 1.96
N ILE A 94 3.52 0.00 1.71
CA ILE A 94 4.66 0.45 2.50
C ILE A 94 5.60 1.19 1.55
N ASN A 95 5.82 2.47 1.80
CA ASN A 95 6.85 3.23 1.09
C ASN A 95 8.21 2.97 1.74
N CYS A 96 9.08 2.28 1.00
CA CYS A 96 10.39 1.84 1.46
C CYS A 96 11.44 2.97 1.57
N ARG A 97 11.14 4.19 1.11
CA ARG A 97 11.96 5.36 1.46
C ARG A 97 11.78 5.79 2.91
N GLN A 98 10.57 5.61 3.45
CA GLN A 98 10.25 5.98 4.84
C GLN A 98 10.54 4.84 5.81
N VAL A 99 10.35 3.60 5.34
CA VAL A 99 10.47 2.36 6.11
C VAL A 99 11.59 1.51 5.49
N ASP A 100 12.78 1.60 6.06
CA ASP A 100 14.04 1.18 5.43
C ASP A 100 14.70 -0.04 6.10
N THR A 101 13.97 -0.79 6.93
CA THR A 101 14.46 -2.02 7.54
C THR A 101 13.38 -3.10 7.59
N ARG A 102 13.77 -4.38 7.56
CA ARG A 102 12.85 -5.53 7.68
C ARG A 102 11.97 -5.40 8.91
N TYR A 103 12.60 -5.10 10.05
CA TYR A 103 11.89 -4.91 11.31
C TYR A 103 10.78 -3.88 11.15
N ARG A 104 11.09 -2.69 10.60
CA ARG A 104 10.10 -1.63 10.46
C ARG A 104 9.02 -1.97 9.43
N VAL A 105 9.31 -2.72 8.37
CA VAL A 105 8.29 -3.19 7.42
C VAL A 105 7.30 -4.11 8.14
N VAL A 106 7.78 -5.18 8.79
CA VAL A 106 6.93 -6.15 9.50
C VAL A 106 6.18 -5.47 10.66
N GLN A 107 6.85 -4.63 11.43
CA GLN A 107 6.24 -3.85 12.52
C GLN A 107 5.15 -2.91 12.01
N THR A 108 5.36 -2.23 10.88
CA THR A 108 4.35 -1.34 10.29
C THR A 108 3.14 -2.13 9.82
N LEU A 109 3.35 -3.26 9.12
CA LEU A 109 2.27 -4.14 8.67
C LEU A 109 1.46 -4.69 9.86
N ALA A 110 2.15 -5.21 10.88
CA ALA A 110 1.51 -5.76 12.05
C ALA A 110 0.73 -4.69 12.83
N THR A 111 1.25 -3.46 12.89
CA THR A 111 0.55 -2.32 13.50
C THR A 111 -0.70 -1.93 12.72
N LYS A 112 -0.64 -1.91 11.37
CA LYS A 112 -1.83 -1.66 10.53
C LYS A 112 -2.94 -2.70 10.71
N LEU A 113 -2.58 -3.90 11.15
CA LEU A 113 -3.46 -5.03 11.44
C LEU A 113 -3.85 -5.14 12.92
N SER A 114 -3.43 -4.20 13.76
CA SER A 114 -3.77 -4.24 15.19
C SER A 114 -5.25 -3.95 15.45
N GLU A 115 -5.82 -4.68 16.40
CA GLU A 115 -7.16 -4.47 16.92
C GLU A 115 -7.11 -4.01 18.38
N ARG A 116 -8.26 -3.54 18.89
CA ARG A 116 -8.35 -3.08 20.28
C ARG A 116 -8.08 -4.23 21.24
N GLY A 117 -7.02 -4.10 22.04
CA GLY A 117 -6.59 -5.13 23.00
C GLY A 117 -5.32 -5.86 22.59
N ASP A 118 -4.88 -5.72 21.33
CA ASP A 118 -3.58 -6.24 20.91
C ASP A 118 -2.45 -5.51 21.64
N VAL A 119 -1.37 -6.24 21.95
CA VAL A 119 -0.15 -5.65 22.50
C VAL A 119 0.50 -4.75 21.44
N PRO A 120 0.76 -3.47 21.76
CA PRO A 120 1.49 -2.58 20.86
C PRO A 120 2.88 -3.13 20.58
N ILE A 121 3.23 -3.24 19.30
CA ILE A 121 4.56 -3.69 18.90
C ILE A 121 5.52 -2.51 19.04
N PRO A 122 6.57 -2.61 19.88
CA PRO A 122 7.44 -1.49 20.15
C PRO A 122 8.26 -1.10 18.91
N PHE A 123 8.76 0.15 18.91
CA PHE A 123 9.60 0.64 17.83
C PHE A 123 10.91 -0.14 17.69
N THR A 124 11.45 -0.68 18.78
CA THR A 124 12.60 -1.60 18.82
C THR A 124 12.52 -2.53 20.04
N GLY A 125 13.38 -3.56 20.08
CA GLY A 125 13.59 -4.40 21.27
C GLY A 125 12.89 -5.76 21.22
N TRP A 126 11.93 -5.95 20.32
CA TRP A 126 11.43 -7.30 20.01
C TRP A 126 12.32 -7.97 18.96
N PRO A 127 12.53 -9.29 19.05
CA PRO A 127 13.08 -10.05 17.93
C PRO A 127 12.17 -9.93 16.70
N THR A 128 12.75 -9.84 15.51
CA THR A 128 11.99 -9.75 14.25
C THR A 128 11.02 -10.92 14.09
N ASP A 129 11.43 -12.13 14.49
CA ASP A 129 10.60 -13.33 14.38
C ASP A 129 9.36 -13.24 15.26
N ARG A 130 9.47 -12.69 16.47
CA ARG A 130 8.32 -12.41 17.34
C ARG A 130 7.36 -11.40 16.70
N VAL A 131 7.90 -10.36 16.06
CA VAL A 131 7.09 -9.36 15.36
C VAL A 131 6.38 -9.98 14.15
N LEU A 132 7.05 -10.93 13.48
CA LEU A 132 6.50 -11.68 12.37
C LEU A 132 5.40 -12.64 12.81
N GLU A 133 5.60 -13.40 13.90
CA GLU A 133 4.56 -14.25 14.48
C GLU A 133 3.28 -13.45 14.78
N GLN A 134 3.45 -12.25 15.36
CA GLN A 134 2.33 -11.34 15.61
C GLN A 134 1.69 -10.79 14.33
N LEU A 135 2.47 -10.57 13.27
CA LEU A 135 1.91 -10.22 11.97
C LEU A 135 1.03 -11.36 11.42
N VAL A 136 1.56 -12.59 11.40
CA VAL A 136 0.88 -13.79 10.90
C VAL A 136 -0.40 -14.04 11.68
N GLU A 137 -0.35 -14.02 13.02
CA GLU A 137 -1.52 -14.19 13.87
C GLU A 137 -2.62 -13.16 13.56
N ARG A 138 -2.24 -11.90 13.33
CA ARG A 138 -3.20 -10.84 12.96
C ARG A 138 -3.73 -10.99 11.53
N MET A 139 -2.92 -11.49 10.59
CA MET A 139 -3.36 -11.80 9.23
C MET A 139 -4.35 -12.96 9.23
N ASP A 140 -4.04 -14.06 9.91
CA ASP A 140 -4.92 -15.22 10.04
C ASP A 140 -6.26 -14.86 10.68
N ARG A 141 -6.23 -14.04 11.74
CA ARG A 141 -7.44 -13.52 12.39
C ARG A 141 -8.27 -12.65 11.44
N ALA A 142 -7.61 -11.80 10.65
CA ALA A 142 -8.28 -10.91 9.71
C ALA A 142 -8.88 -11.67 8.51
N GLY A 143 -8.27 -12.79 8.13
CA GLY A 143 -8.71 -13.66 7.05
C GLY A 143 -8.70 -13.01 5.66
N GLY A 144 -8.90 -13.86 4.64
CA GLY A 144 -8.84 -13.46 3.24
C GLY A 144 -7.42 -13.41 2.70
N VAL A 145 -7.26 -12.85 1.50
CA VAL A 145 -5.96 -12.75 0.84
C VAL A 145 -5.33 -11.39 1.15
N HIS A 146 -4.08 -11.41 1.59
CA HIS A 146 -3.32 -10.20 1.93
C HIS A 146 -2.30 -9.89 0.82
N ILE A 147 -2.39 -8.71 0.23
CA ILE A 147 -1.45 -8.22 -0.78
C ILE A 147 -0.62 -7.09 -0.18
N ILE A 148 0.70 -7.27 -0.18
CA ILE A 148 1.65 -6.29 0.35
C ILE A 148 2.39 -5.65 -0.82
N VAL A 149 2.29 -4.33 -0.92
CA VAL A 149 3.03 -3.50 -1.87
C VAL A 149 4.18 -2.84 -1.15
N LEU A 150 5.40 -3.15 -1.56
CA LEU A 150 6.63 -2.50 -1.13
C LEU A 150 7.04 -1.49 -2.21
N ASP A 151 6.57 -0.25 -2.09
CA ASP A 151 6.86 0.79 -3.08
C ASP A 151 8.26 1.36 -2.87
N GLU A 152 8.95 1.69 -3.97
CA GLU A 152 10.34 2.19 -3.97
C GLU A 152 11.32 1.28 -3.20
N ILE A 153 11.17 -0.05 -3.38
CA ILE A 153 11.96 -1.10 -2.72
C ILE A 153 13.47 -1.03 -3.03
N ASP A 154 13.85 -0.38 -4.12
CA ASP A 154 15.24 -0.07 -4.46
C ASP A 154 15.95 0.64 -3.30
N ASN A 155 15.28 1.57 -2.61
CA ASN A 155 15.85 2.28 -1.46
C ASN A 155 16.13 1.37 -0.27
N LEU A 156 15.32 0.32 -0.11
CA LEU A 156 15.46 -0.67 0.95
C LEU A 156 16.62 -1.64 0.63
N VAL A 157 16.76 -2.04 -0.64
CA VAL A 157 17.86 -2.89 -1.12
C VAL A 157 19.20 -2.17 -1.01
N GLU A 158 19.28 -0.90 -1.42
CA GLU A 158 20.50 -0.10 -1.35
C GLU A 158 21.03 0.02 0.10
N ARG A 159 20.14 0.11 1.09
CA ARG A 159 20.52 0.29 2.50
C ARG A 159 20.77 -1.01 3.24
N ALA A 160 19.99 -2.07 2.95
CA ALA A 160 19.98 -3.29 3.74
C ALA A 160 20.54 -4.53 3.01
N GLY A 161 20.85 -4.41 1.70
CA GLY A 161 21.36 -5.49 0.85
C GLY A 161 20.29 -6.49 0.38
N ASP A 162 20.64 -7.29 -0.63
CA ASP A 162 19.74 -8.24 -1.32
C ASP A 162 19.12 -9.31 -0.40
N ASN A 163 19.80 -9.65 0.70
CA ASN A 163 19.33 -10.64 1.68
C ASN A 163 17.98 -10.27 2.30
N LEU A 164 17.58 -9.00 2.25
CA LEU A 164 16.29 -8.57 2.78
C LEU A 164 15.11 -9.03 1.91
N LEU A 165 15.28 -8.99 0.59
CA LEU A 165 14.23 -9.40 -0.37
C LEU A 165 13.95 -10.89 -0.25
N TYR A 166 15.02 -11.69 -0.22
CA TYR A 166 14.95 -13.15 -0.11
C TYR A 166 14.13 -13.63 1.10
N ASN A 167 14.15 -12.84 2.17
CA ASN A 167 13.51 -13.15 3.42
C ASN A 167 12.08 -12.58 3.57
N LEU A 168 11.68 -11.66 2.68
CA LEU A 168 10.32 -11.11 2.64
C LEU A 168 9.43 -11.86 1.63
N THR A 169 10.01 -12.43 0.58
CA THR A 169 9.29 -13.18 -0.46
C THR A 169 8.92 -14.61 -0.07
N ASN A 170 9.46 -15.11 1.05
CA ASN A 170 9.22 -16.45 1.60
C ASN A 170 8.30 -16.44 2.83
N LEU A 171 7.61 -15.32 3.08
CA LEU A 171 6.60 -15.18 4.13
C LEU A 171 5.27 -15.81 3.73
#